data_AF-A0A7S2VN54-F1
#
_entry.id   AF-A0A7S2VN54-F1
#
_cell.length_a   1.000
_cell.length_b   1.000
_cell.length_c   1.000
_cell.angle_alpha   90.00
_cell.angle_beta   90.00
_cell.angle_gamma   90.00
#
_symmetry.space_group_name_H-M   'P 1'
#
loop_
_entity.id
_entity.type
_entity.pdbx_description
1 polymer ?
#
loop_
_entity_poly.entity_id
_entity_poly.type
_entity_poly.pdbx_seq_one_letter_code
_entity_poly.pdbx_strand_id
1 'polypeptide(L)'
;GTCLMVTHGLTIRHILMKIYQWSVETFETVWNVDNCSYITLRKDMDQMTYKVCADHSWPQHLPWATRPVWIVFKSLKATQETEQKLRLLREFRQCDHWRFLQEEVGEEEDPLAS
;
A
#
# COMPACT_ATOMS: atom_id res chain seq x y z
N GLY A 1 9.51 -16.65 9.12
CA GLY A 1 10.87 -16.21 8.80
C GLY A 1 11.08 -14.80 9.33
N THR A 2 12.32 -14.44 9.65
CA THR A 2 12.71 -13.09 10.11
C THR A 2 13.40 -12.36 8.95
N CYS A 3 13.12 -11.07 8.78
CA CYS A 3 13.73 -10.23 7.75
C CYS A 3 14.38 -9.02 8.42
N LEU A 4 15.62 -8.72 8.05
CA LEU A 4 16.33 -7.50 8.44
C LEU A 4 16.54 -6.65 7.18
N MET A 5 16.15 -5.39 7.25
CA MET A 5 16.35 -4.44 6.16
C MET A 5 17.22 -3.29 6.65
N VAL A 6 18.34 -3.06 5.98
CA VAL A 6 19.26 -1.94 6.26
C VAL A 6 19.10 -0.92 5.15
N THR A 7 18.72 0.31 5.50
CA THR A 7 18.44 1.37 4.52
C THR A 7 18.54 2.75 5.16
N HIS A 8 18.33 3.80 4.36
CA HIS A 8 18.35 5.18 4.82
C HIS A 8 17.05 5.56 5.55
N GLY A 9 17.12 6.56 6.45
CA GLY A 9 15.96 6.99 7.25
C GLY A 9 14.74 7.38 6.41
N LEU A 10 14.96 8.03 5.25
CA LEU A 10 13.87 8.39 4.33
C LEU A 10 13.19 7.15 3.72
N THR A 11 13.97 6.12 3.39
CA THR A 11 13.45 4.86 2.83
C THR A 11 12.61 4.11 3.87
N ILE A 12 13.05 4.09 5.14
CA ILE A 12 12.26 3.50 6.24
C ILE A 12 10.89 4.18 6.31
N ARG A 13 10.84 5.52 6.24
CA ARG A 13 9.56 6.26 6.25
C ARG A 13 8.66 5.90 5.07
N HIS A 14 9.20 5.74 3.87
CA HIS A 14 8.41 5.32 2.71
C HIS A 14 7.86 3.90 2.87
N ILE A 15 8.65 2.99 3.43
CA ILE A 15 8.20 1.62 3.74
C ILE A 15 7.08 1.66 4.76
N LEU A 16 7.24 2.43 5.84
CA LEU A 16 6.21 2.59 6.87
C LEU A 16 4.95 3.24 6.29
N MET A 17 5.08 4.27 5.46
CA MET A 17 3.97 4.88 4.72
C MET A 17 3.23 3.84 3.88
N LYS A 18 3.95 2.94 3.21
CA LYS A 18 3.33 1.87 2.42
C LYS A 18 2.66 0.81 3.30
N ILE A 19 3.28 0.38 4.39
CA ILE A 19 2.73 -0.63 5.30
C ILE A 19 1.48 -0.13 6.03
N TYR A 20 1.52 1.11 6.52
CA TYR A 20 0.44 1.72 7.30
C TYR A 20 -0.49 2.61 6.49
N GLN A 21 -0.29 2.68 5.17
CA GLN A 21 -1.11 3.50 4.26
C GLN A 21 -1.24 4.95 4.74
N TRP A 22 -0.11 5.53 5.16
CA TRP A 22 -0.08 6.90 5.65
C TRP A 22 -0.49 7.90 4.58
N SER A 23 -1.20 8.95 4.99
CA SER A 23 -1.40 10.14 4.17
C SER A 23 -0.10 10.93 4.03
N VAL A 24 -0.07 11.87 3.09
CA VAL A 24 1.10 12.75 2.92
C VAL A 24 1.34 13.58 4.18
N GLU A 25 0.27 14.08 4.80
CA GLU A 25 0.34 14.86 6.04
C GLU A 25 0.90 14.02 7.20
N THR A 26 0.47 12.77 7.31
CA THR A 26 1.03 11.81 8.28
C THR A 26 2.53 11.61 8.04
N PHE A 27 2.91 11.39 6.79
CA PHE A 27 4.31 11.21 6.42
C PHE A 27 5.17 12.42 6.79
N GLU A 28 4.67 13.64 6.57
CA GLU A 28 5.38 14.88 6.92
C GLU A 28 5.60 15.06 8.42
N THR A 29 4.69 14.58 9.26
CA THR A 29 4.82 14.70 10.72
C THR A 29 5.83 13.73 11.35
N VAL A 30 6.14 12.63 10.67
CA VAL A 30 7.05 11.57 11.14
C VAL A 30 8.49 11.92 10.77
N TRP A 31 9.41 11.88 11.73
CA TRP A 31 10.84 12.13 11.53
C TRP A 31 11.57 10.95 10.89
N ASN A 32 12.74 11.24 10.33
CA ASN A 32 13.69 10.18 9.97
C ASN A 32 14.17 9.50 11.26
N VAL A 33 14.41 8.19 11.14
CA VAL A 33 15.12 7.44 12.18
C VAL A 33 16.58 7.88 12.21
N ASP A 34 17.16 8.04 13.39
CA ASP A 34 18.57 8.38 13.58
C ASP A 34 19.51 7.29 13.09
N ASN A 35 20.79 7.63 12.93
CA ASN A 35 21.82 6.65 12.59
C ASN A 35 21.88 5.53 13.63
N CYS A 36 22.01 4.29 13.14
CA CYS A 36 22.03 3.07 13.96
C CYS A 36 20.79 2.84 14.83
N SER A 37 19.71 3.60 14.64
CA SER A 37 18.41 3.34 15.23
C SER A 37 17.59 2.40 14.33
N TYR A 38 16.66 1.65 14.92
CA TYR A 38 15.89 0.65 14.19
C TYR A 38 14.48 0.48 14.75
N ILE A 39 13.56 0.09 13.87
CA ILE A 39 12.16 -0.13 14.18
C ILE A 39 11.83 -1.61 13.94
N THR A 40 11.26 -2.27 14.94
CA THR A 40 10.78 -3.65 14.81
C THR A 40 9.28 -3.67 14.53
N LEU A 41 8.92 -4.36 13.46
CA LEU A 41 7.53 -4.63 13.09
C LEU A 41 7.20 -6.10 13.35
N ARG A 42 6.11 -6.36 14.06
CA ARG A 42 5.57 -7.71 14.26
C ARG A 42 4.35 -7.89 13.38
N LYS A 43 4.31 -9.01 12.65
CA LYS A 43 3.13 -9.39 11.88
C LYS A 43 2.03 -9.86 12.82
N ASP A 44 0.86 -9.26 12.72
CA ASP A 44 -0.37 -9.74 13.32
C ASP A 44 -1.01 -10.74 12.32
N MET A 45 -1.09 -12.00 12.72
CA MET A 45 -1.58 -13.07 11.85
C MET A 45 -3.10 -13.08 11.72
N ASP A 46 -3.82 -12.51 12.70
CA ASP A 46 -5.29 -12.47 12.69
C ASP A 46 -5.78 -11.34 11.78
N GLN A 47 -5.10 -10.20 11.83
CA GLN A 47 -5.45 -9.02 11.04
C GLN A 47 -4.69 -8.95 9.71
N MET A 48 -3.67 -9.79 9.53
CA MET A 48 -2.75 -9.73 8.38
C MET A 48 -2.11 -8.35 8.21
N THR A 49 -1.88 -7.66 9.32
CA THR A 49 -1.24 -6.34 9.40
C THR A 49 0.12 -6.44 10.07
N TYR A 50 0.89 -5.34 10.07
CA TYR A 50 2.08 -5.20 10.90
C TYR A 50 1.81 -4.19 12.01
N LYS A 51 2.35 -4.45 13.20
CA LYS A 51 2.30 -3.56 14.35
C LYS A 51 3.72 -3.20 14.77
N VAL A 52 3.94 -1.94 15.14
CA VAL A 52 5.22 -1.49 15.70
C VAL A 52 5.40 -2.09 17.10
N CYS A 53 6.57 -2.68 17.35
CA CYS A 53 7.00 -3.15 18.66
C CYS A 53 8.06 -2.18 19.21
N ALA A 54 7.61 -1.16 19.95
CA ALA A 54 8.50 -0.13 20.51
C ALA A 54 9.51 -0.73 21.51
N ASP A 55 9.09 -1.73 22.29
CA ASP A 55 9.91 -2.49 23.24
C ASP A 55 11.09 -3.22 22.58
N HIS A 56 10.93 -3.62 21.32
CA HIS A 56 11.98 -4.27 20.52
C HIS A 56 12.69 -3.30 19.57
N SER A 57 12.33 -2.01 19.57
CA SER A 57 12.95 -1.00 18.72
C SER A 57 14.03 -0.22 19.48
N TRP A 58 14.87 0.51 18.76
CA TRP A 58 15.82 1.44 19.37
C TRP A 58 15.72 2.82 18.70
N PRO A 59 15.54 3.91 19.48
CA PRO A 59 15.23 3.92 20.91
C PRO A 59 13.87 3.27 21.23
N GLN A 60 13.70 2.75 22.45
CA GLN A 60 12.48 2.02 22.86
C GLN A 60 11.24 2.90 23.10
N HIS A 61 11.33 4.22 22.84
CA HIS A 61 10.26 5.17 23.10
C HIS A 61 9.68 5.76 21.80
N LEU A 62 8.36 5.94 21.80
CA LEU A 62 7.63 6.79 20.85
C LEU A 62 7.44 8.18 21.48
N PRO A 63 7.39 9.29 20.71
CA PRO A 63 7.08 9.35 19.29
C PRO A 63 8.26 9.74 18.38
N TRP A 64 8.33 9.11 17.20
CA TRP A 64 9.14 9.61 16.07
C TRP A 64 8.37 10.66 15.26
N ALA A 65 7.55 11.48 15.92
CA ALA A 65 6.71 12.46 15.25
C ALA A 65 6.62 13.74 16.07
N THR A 66 6.56 14.87 15.38
CA THR A 66 6.37 16.22 15.97
C THR A 66 5.01 16.39 16.63
N ARG A 67 3.99 15.64 16.18
CA ARG A 67 2.58 15.81 16.54
C ARG A 67 1.89 14.46 16.62
N PRO A 68 0.74 14.36 17.32
CA PRO A 68 -0.12 13.18 17.22
C PRO A 68 -0.49 12.92 15.78
N VAL A 69 -0.39 11.65 15.36
CA VAL A 69 -0.66 11.26 13.97
C VAL A 69 -1.75 10.19 13.94
N TRP A 70 -2.69 10.34 13.02
CA TRP A 70 -3.79 9.40 12.84
C TRP A 70 -3.37 8.30 11.87
N ILE A 71 -3.11 7.12 12.40
CA ILE A 71 -2.86 5.94 11.57
C ILE A 71 -4.21 5.28 11.27
N VAL A 72 -4.60 5.31 10.00
CA VAL A 72 -5.83 4.66 9.55
C VAL A 72 -5.53 3.19 9.24
N PHE A 73 -5.95 2.30 10.14
CA PHE A 73 -5.89 0.86 9.90
C PHE A 73 -7.02 0.45 8.94
N LYS A 74 -6.77 0.49 7.63
CA LYS A 74 -7.70 -0.05 6.64
C LYS A 74 -7.63 -1.58 6.65
N SER A 75 -8.77 -2.24 6.82
CA SER A 75 -8.85 -3.69 6.64
C SER A 75 -8.51 -4.03 5.19
N LEU A 76 -7.57 -4.96 4.99
CA LEU A 76 -7.31 -5.54 3.66
C LEU A 76 -8.40 -6.53 3.25
N LYS A 77 -9.39 -6.81 4.11
CA LYS A 77 -10.59 -7.54 3.72
C LYS A 77 -11.41 -6.66 2.81
N ALA A 78 -11.59 -7.11 1.58
CA ALA A 78 -12.48 -6.47 0.64
C ALA A 78 -13.88 -6.38 1.25
N THR A 79 -14.55 -5.24 1.10
CA THR A 79 -15.98 -5.17 1.41
C THR A 79 -16.72 -6.16 0.53
N GLN A 80 -17.88 -6.65 0.96
CA GLN A 80 -18.66 -7.63 0.20
C GLN A 80 -18.93 -7.17 -1.25
N GLU A 81 -19.17 -5.86 -1.43
CA GLU A 81 -19.30 -5.22 -2.74
C GLU A 81 -17.98 -5.26 -3.54
N THR A 82 -16.84 -5.01 -2.88
CA THR A 82 -15.52 -5.08 -3.53
C THR A 82 -15.17 -6.53 -3.90
N GLU A 83 -15.51 -7.52 -3.07
CA GLU A 83 -15.35 -8.94 -3.39
C GLU A 83 -16.16 -9.34 -4.62
N GLN A 84 -17.41 -8.88 -4.72
CA GLN A 84 -18.26 -9.11 -5.88
C GLN A 84 -17.68 -8.48 -7.15
N LYS A 85 -17.24 -7.22 -7.09
CA LYS A 85 -16.58 -6.54 -8.23
C LYS A 85 -15.29 -7.24 -8.64
N LEU A 86 -14.46 -7.66 -7.68
CA LEU A 86 -13.24 -8.41 -7.96
C LEU A 86 -13.52 -9.79 -8.56
N ARG A 87 -14.59 -10.46 -8.13
CA ARG A 87 -15.05 -11.72 -8.72
C ARG A 87 -15.45 -11.52 -10.17
N LEU A 88 -16.31 -10.54 -10.45
CA LEU A 88 -16.75 -10.20 -11.81
C LEU A 88 -15.55 -9.85 -12.71
N LEU A 89 -14.62 -9.02 -12.22
CA LEU A 89 -13.40 -8.69 -12.98
C LEU A 89 -12.54 -9.92 -13.30
N ARG A 90 -12.48 -10.91 -12.41
CA ARG A 90 -11.75 -12.17 -12.66
C ARG A 90 -12.45 -13.03 -13.69
N GLU A 91 -13.78 -13.15 -13.62
CA GLU A 91 -14.59 -13.86 -14.61
C GLU A 91 -14.47 -13.18 -15.99
N PHE A 92 -14.56 -11.84 -16.04
CA PHE A 92 -14.40 -11.06 -17.27
C PHE A 92 -13.01 -11.20 -17.90
N ARG A 93 -11.96 -11.39 -17.09
CA ARG A 93 -10.58 -11.59 -17.57
C ARG A 93 -10.32 -13.01 -18.10
N GLN A 94 -11.15 -13.98 -17.73
CA GLN A 94 -11.03 -15.37 -18.17
C GLN A 94 -11.81 -15.64 -19.45
N CYS A 95 -12.88 -14.91 -19.69
CA CYS A 95 -13.47 -14.80 -21.01
C CYS A 95 -12.53 -13.92 -21.85
N ASP A 96 -11.92 -14.45 -22.91
CA ASP A 96 -11.10 -13.70 -23.90
C ASP A 96 -11.94 -12.68 -24.72
N HIS A 97 -12.89 -12.00 -24.08
CA HIS A 97 -13.89 -11.13 -24.72
C HIS A 97 -13.32 -9.77 -25.15
N TRP A 98 -12.09 -9.44 -24.75
CA TRP A 98 -11.38 -8.23 -25.19
C TRP A 98 -11.10 -8.22 -26.70
N ARG A 99 -11.07 -9.40 -27.36
CA ARG A 99 -10.91 -9.51 -28.83
C ARG A 99 -12.09 -8.93 -29.61
N PHE A 100 -13.31 -9.04 -29.10
CA PHE A 100 -14.51 -8.56 -29.80
C PHE A 100 -14.65 -7.03 -29.77
N LEU A 101 -14.11 -6.36 -28.75
CA LEU A 101 -14.14 -4.89 -28.66
C LEU A 101 -13.07 -4.21 -29.55
N GLN A 102 -12.09 -4.95 -30.06
CA GLN A 102 -11.12 -4.41 -31.04
C GLN A 102 -11.64 -4.47 -32.48
N GLU A 103 -12.61 -5.34 -32.79
CA GLU A 103 -13.22 -5.41 -34.12
C GLU A 103 -14.27 -4.32 -34.34
N GLU A 104 -14.94 -3.81 -33.30
CA GLU A 104 -15.96 -2.75 -33.46
C GLU A 104 -15.41 -1.31 -33.47
N VAL A 105 -14.11 -1.11 -33.25
CA VAL A 105 -13.47 0.24 -33.31
C VAL A 105 -12.66 0.41 -34.60
N GLY A 106 -12.70 -0.57 -35.51
CA GLY A 106 -11.86 -0.64 -36.70
C GLY A 106 -12.61 -0.47 -38.02
N GLU A 107 -13.54 0.47 -38.15
CA GLU A 107 -14.06 0.90 -39.47
C GLU A 107 -14.82 2.24 -39.33
N GLU A 108 -14.09 3.34 -39.11
CA GLU A 108 -14.59 4.68 -39.39
C GLU A 108 -13.65 5.29 -40.44
N GLU A 109 -14.02 5.17 -41.72
CA GLU A 109 -13.30 5.79 -42.83
C GLU A 109 -13.30 7.32 -42.69
N ASP A 110 -12.10 7.92 -42.74
CA ASP A 110 -11.89 9.37 -42.75
C ASP A 110 -12.34 9.96 -44.12
N PRO A 111 -13.40 10.80 -44.19
CA PRO A 111 -13.92 11.29 -45.46
C PRO A 111 -13.13 12.42 -46.13
N LEU A 112 -11.92 12.79 -45.66
CA LEU A 112 -11.23 14.02 -46.10
C LEU A 112 -9.85 13.82 -46.74
N ALA A 113 -9.56 12.65 -47.29
CA ALA A 113 -8.41 12.46 -48.19
C ALA A 113 -8.86 12.41 -49.67
N SER A 114 -9.02 13.57 -50.29
CA SER A 114 -9.00 13.76 -51.75
C SER A 114 -8.31 15.06 -52.11
#